data_AF-A0A6A9S6Y9-F1
#
_entry.id   AF-A0A6A9S6Y9-F1
#
_cell.length_a   1.000
_cell.length_b   1.000
_cell.length_c   1.000
_cell.angle_alpha   90.00
_cell.angle_beta   90.00
_cell.angle_gamma   90.00
#
_symmetry.space_group_name_H-M   'P 1'
#
loop_
_entity.id
_entity.type
_entity.pdbx_description
1 polymer ?
#
loop_
_entity_poly.entity_id
_entity_poly.type
_entity_poly.pdbx_seq_one_letter_code
_entity_poly.pdbx_strand_id
1 'polypeptide(L)'
;MGYACPVCDDPQADDVHLANHLAFTAMTGGDDHEAWLDERVPDWGQLGEDELSTEVVEYAEETEFPQVFEDTVDRSGDGHSHDHDHGHGDLPQGADRHRGSNALSDHDSEVLAEARDLTREMLRDSDDGGTADDGSDADAADATASGDETE
;
A
#
# COMPACT_ATOMS: atom_id res chain seq x y z
N MET A 1 -19.63 8.04 -7.21
CA MET A 1 -20.71 7.11 -6.80
C MET A 1 -20.14 5.74 -7.08
N GLY A 2 -20.23 4.81 -6.13
CA GLY A 2 -19.60 3.50 -6.29
C GLY A 2 -20.46 2.55 -7.11
N TYR A 3 -19.86 1.47 -7.59
CA TYR A 3 -20.56 0.43 -8.36
C TYR A 3 -20.16 -0.95 -7.87
N ALA A 4 -21.13 -1.85 -7.72
CA ALA A 4 -20.85 -3.24 -7.39
C ALA A 4 -20.43 -4.02 -8.64
N CYS A 5 -19.36 -4.81 -8.54
CA CYS A 5 -18.97 -5.71 -9.62
C CYS A 5 -20.07 -6.75 -9.89
N PRO A 6 -20.61 -6.88 -11.11
CA PRO A 6 -21.72 -7.79 -11.43
C PRO A 6 -21.34 -9.29 -11.38
N VAL A 7 -20.07 -9.61 -11.14
CA VAL A 7 -19.55 -10.99 -11.08
C VAL A 7 -19.30 -11.43 -9.63
N CYS A 8 -18.70 -10.56 -8.82
CA CYS A 8 -18.26 -10.90 -7.46
C CYS A 8 -18.88 -10.02 -6.36
N ASP A 9 -19.78 -9.09 -6.73
CA ASP A 9 -20.46 -8.13 -5.85
C ASP A 9 -19.52 -7.18 -5.08
N ASP A 10 -18.23 -7.16 -5.38
CA ASP A 10 -17.25 -6.34 -4.69
C ASP A 10 -17.45 -4.85 -5.06
N PRO A 11 -17.66 -3.95 -4.08
CA PRO A 11 -17.94 -2.55 -4.34
C PRO A 11 -16.69 -1.85 -4.88
N GLN A 12 -16.85 -1.04 -5.92
CA GLN A 12 -15.80 -0.24 -6.56
C GLN A 12 -16.08 1.24 -6.35
N ALA A 13 -15.02 2.05 -6.26
CA ALA A 13 -15.12 3.46 -5.88
C ALA A 13 -15.87 4.33 -6.91
N ASP A 14 -15.67 4.03 -8.20
CA ASP A 14 -16.30 4.67 -9.34
C ASP A 14 -16.32 3.72 -10.56
N ASP A 15 -16.85 4.21 -11.67
CA ASP A 15 -17.04 3.51 -12.94
C ASP A 15 -15.71 3.07 -13.57
N VAL A 16 -14.68 3.91 -13.49
CA VAL A 16 -13.33 3.60 -13.99
C VAL A 16 -12.68 2.49 -13.15
N HIS A 17 -12.83 2.53 -11.82
CA HIS A 17 -12.34 1.46 -10.94
C HIS A 17 -13.07 0.14 -11.21
N LEU A 18 -14.36 0.17 -11.50
CA LEU A 18 -15.12 -1.00 -11.92
C LEU A 18 -14.57 -1.60 -13.23
N ALA A 19 -14.35 -0.77 -14.25
CA ALA A 19 -13.79 -1.23 -15.53
C ALA A 19 -12.41 -1.87 -15.34
N ASN A 20 -11.54 -1.22 -14.57
CA ASN A 20 -10.21 -1.73 -14.26
C ASN A 20 -10.27 -3.03 -13.47
N HIS A 21 -11.13 -3.12 -12.45
CA HIS A 21 -11.33 -4.35 -11.68
C HIS A 21 -11.73 -5.53 -12.58
N LEU A 22 -12.73 -5.33 -13.46
CA LEU A 22 -13.17 -6.36 -14.40
C LEU A 22 -12.05 -6.78 -15.36
N ALA A 23 -11.39 -5.81 -16.01
CA ALA A 23 -10.36 -6.07 -17.02
C ALA A 23 -9.13 -6.77 -16.42
N PHE A 24 -8.59 -6.28 -15.30
CA PHE A 24 -7.42 -6.90 -14.67
C PHE A 24 -7.74 -8.28 -14.09
N THR A 25 -8.92 -8.46 -13.51
CA THR A 25 -9.32 -9.76 -12.95
C THR A 25 -9.49 -10.77 -14.08
N ALA A 26 -10.12 -10.40 -15.20
CA ALA A 26 -10.17 -11.25 -16.39
C ALA A 26 -8.78 -11.64 -16.90
N MET A 27 -7.85 -10.68 -17.03
CA MET A 27 -6.50 -10.96 -17.54
C MET A 27 -5.61 -11.81 -16.62
N THR A 28 -5.82 -11.77 -15.30
CA THR A 28 -4.93 -12.40 -14.31
C THR A 28 -5.39 -13.78 -13.84
N GLY A 29 -6.52 -14.28 -14.33
CA GLY A 29 -7.04 -15.62 -14.03
C GLY A 29 -8.43 -15.65 -13.41
N GLY A 30 -9.24 -14.62 -13.61
CA GLY A 30 -10.65 -14.60 -13.27
C GLY A 30 -11.50 -15.06 -14.45
N ASP A 31 -11.58 -16.38 -14.67
CA ASP A 31 -12.36 -16.97 -15.78
C ASP A 31 -13.82 -16.50 -15.79
N ASP A 32 -14.44 -16.31 -14.62
CA ASP A 32 -15.81 -15.81 -14.51
C ASP A 32 -15.93 -14.34 -14.98
N HIS A 33 -14.89 -13.54 -14.74
CA HIS A 33 -14.85 -12.13 -15.17
C HIS A 33 -14.59 -12.03 -16.67
N GLU A 34 -13.68 -12.86 -17.19
CA GLU A 34 -13.41 -12.97 -18.63
C GLU A 34 -14.65 -13.43 -19.39
N ALA A 35 -15.29 -14.52 -18.96
CA ALA A 35 -16.51 -15.04 -19.60
C ALA A 35 -17.67 -14.04 -19.54
N TRP A 36 -17.79 -13.29 -18.44
CA TRP A 36 -18.81 -12.25 -18.32
C TRP A 36 -18.56 -11.10 -19.31
N LEU A 37 -17.31 -10.66 -19.44
CA LEU A 37 -16.91 -9.61 -20.38
C LEU A 37 -17.09 -10.06 -21.83
N ASP A 38 -16.65 -11.28 -22.18
CA ASP A 38 -16.78 -11.82 -23.55
C ASP A 38 -18.25 -11.91 -24.01
N GLU A 39 -19.19 -12.18 -23.09
CA GLU A 39 -20.62 -12.28 -23.41
C GLU A 39 -21.28 -10.90 -23.58
N ARG A 40 -20.89 -9.89 -22.78
CA ARG A 40 -21.60 -8.61 -22.70
C ARG A 40 -20.92 -7.46 -23.43
N VAL A 41 -19.58 -7.45 -23.42
CA VAL A 41 -18.74 -6.40 -24.00
C VAL A 41 -17.75 -7.09 -24.94
N PRO A 42 -18.19 -7.46 -26.16
CA PRO A 42 -17.28 -8.05 -27.14
C PRO A 42 -16.13 -7.09 -27.44
N ASP A 43 -14.94 -7.65 -27.68
CA ASP A 43 -13.71 -6.88 -27.91
C ASP A 43 -13.30 -5.96 -26.74
N TRP A 44 -13.74 -6.25 -25.50
CA TRP A 44 -13.37 -5.47 -24.30
C TRP A 44 -11.86 -5.25 -24.14
N GLY A 45 -11.03 -6.21 -24.53
CA GLY A 45 -9.57 -6.10 -24.46
C GLY A 45 -8.96 -5.03 -25.39
N GLN A 46 -9.76 -4.47 -26.30
CA GLN A 46 -9.37 -3.39 -27.20
C GLN A 46 -9.85 -2.02 -26.70
N LEU A 47 -10.74 -2.00 -25.71
CA LEU A 47 -11.30 -0.77 -25.14
C LEU A 47 -10.36 -0.18 -24.09
N GLY A 48 -10.26 1.15 -24.07
CA GLY A 48 -9.63 1.86 -22.96
C GLY A 48 -10.48 1.83 -21.69
N GLU A 49 -9.93 2.30 -20.57
CA GLU A 49 -10.62 2.33 -19.28
C GLU A 49 -11.94 3.12 -19.32
N ASP A 50 -11.96 4.29 -19.97
CA ASP A 50 -13.14 5.15 -20.10
C ASP A 50 -14.22 4.55 -21.02
N GLU A 51 -13.78 3.89 -22.09
CA GLU A 51 -14.70 3.24 -23.04
C GLU A 51 -15.33 2.02 -22.38
N LEU A 52 -14.53 1.21 -21.68
CA LEU A 52 -15.02 0.06 -20.95
C LEU A 52 -15.93 0.47 -19.79
N SER A 53 -15.60 1.54 -19.05
CA SER A 53 -16.41 2.03 -17.93
C SER A 53 -17.82 2.39 -18.36
N THR A 54 -17.94 3.07 -19.50
CA THR A 54 -19.24 3.45 -20.09
C THR A 54 -20.10 2.23 -20.39
N GLU A 55 -19.51 1.16 -20.93
CA GLU A 55 -20.25 -0.07 -21.27
C GLU A 55 -20.62 -0.89 -20.02
N VAL A 56 -19.73 -1.00 -19.03
CA VAL A 56 -19.98 -1.87 -17.86
C VAL A 56 -20.91 -1.25 -16.82
N VAL A 57 -20.97 0.09 -16.74
CA VAL A 57 -21.86 0.80 -15.80
C VAL A 57 -23.33 0.48 -16.02
N GLU A 58 -23.74 0.24 -17.27
CA GLU A 58 -25.13 -0.12 -17.60
C GLU A 58 -25.58 -1.45 -16.98
N TYR A 59 -24.63 -2.29 -16.57
CA TYR A 59 -24.88 -3.59 -15.95
C TYR A 59 -24.59 -3.64 -14.45
N ALA A 60 -23.96 -2.60 -13.90
CA ALA A 60 -23.52 -2.57 -12.52
C ALA A 60 -24.54 -1.86 -11.63
N GLU A 61 -24.75 -2.38 -10.42
CA GLU A 61 -25.60 -1.74 -9.43
C GLU A 61 -24.83 -0.59 -8.76
N GLU A 62 -25.43 0.61 -8.69
CA GLU A 62 -24.86 1.73 -7.95
C GLU A 62 -24.90 1.41 -6.44
N THR A 63 -23.75 1.53 -5.77
CA THR A 63 -23.59 1.19 -4.35
C THR A 63 -22.69 2.18 -3.63
N GLU A 64 -22.76 2.17 -2.30
CA GLU A 64 -21.83 2.94 -1.46
C GLU A 64 -20.49 2.20 -1.33
N PHE A 65 -19.40 2.91 -1.62
CA PHE A 65 -18.06 2.40 -1.39
C PHE A 65 -17.63 2.69 0.06
N PRO A 66 -17.32 1.67 0.88
CA PRO A 66 -17.00 1.87 2.29
C PRO A 66 -15.64 2.60 2.46
N GLN A 67 -15.69 3.85 2.94
CA GLN A 67 -14.52 4.67 3.22
C GLN A 67 -13.86 4.26 4.56
N VAL A 68 -13.18 3.11 4.59
CA VAL A 68 -12.60 2.54 5.83
C VAL A 68 -11.34 3.25 6.35
N PHE A 69 -10.87 4.32 5.68
CA PHE A 69 -9.62 5.00 6.03
C PHE A 69 -9.79 6.32 6.78
N GLU A 70 -11.00 6.89 6.88
CA GLU A 70 -11.22 8.16 7.60
C GLU A 70 -10.85 8.03 9.10
N ASP A 71 -11.04 6.87 9.71
CA ASP A 71 -10.75 6.64 11.14
C ASP A 71 -9.24 6.40 11.45
N THR A 72 -8.40 6.27 10.42
CA THR A 72 -6.94 6.04 10.61
C THR A 72 -6.08 7.26 10.30
N VAL A 73 -6.64 8.26 9.61
CA VAL A 73 -5.94 9.50 9.22
C VAL A 73 -6.15 10.65 10.21
N ASP A 74 -7.14 10.55 11.10
CA ASP A 74 -7.41 11.52 12.18
C ASP A 74 -6.41 11.42 13.37
N ARG A 75 -5.16 11.03 13.09
CA ARG A 75 -4.05 11.09 14.06
C ARG A 75 -3.23 12.38 13.98
N SER A 76 -3.62 13.32 13.12
CA SER A 76 -2.93 14.60 12.94
C SER A 76 -3.82 15.76 13.37
N GLY A 77 -4.26 15.78 14.64
CA GLY A 77 -5.20 16.80 15.12
C GLY A 77 -5.12 17.21 16.59
N ASP A 78 -4.54 16.42 17.49
CA ASP A 78 -4.35 16.83 18.88
C ASP A 78 -3.11 16.16 19.49
N GLY A 79 -2.27 16.96 20.16
CA GLY A 79 -0.95 16.57 20.63
C GLY A 79 -1.01 15.48 21.70
N HIS A 80 -0.86 14.23 21.31
CA HIS A 80 -0.51 13.15 22.23
C HIS A 80 1.01 13.12 22.44
N SER A 81 1.45 13.88 23.44
CA SER A 81 2.73 13.65 24.10
C SER A 81 2.68 12.26 24.75
N HIS A 82 3.25 11.25 24.10
CA HIS A 82 3.50 9.96 24.72
C HIS A 82 4.63 10.12 25.75
N ASP A 83 4.24 10.43 26.98
CA ASP A 83 5.08 10.19 28.16
C ASP A 83 5.19 8.67 28.34
N HIS A 84 6.35 8.11 27.99
CA HIS A 84 6.66 6.70 28.24
C HIS A 84 7.02 6.53 29.72
N ASP A 85 6.03 6.60 30.61
CA ASP A 85 6.16 6.02 31.94
C ASP A 85 6.08 4.48 31.79
N HIS A 86 7.21 3.82 32.02
CA HIS A 86 7.34 2.36 32.00
C HIS A 86 6.67 1.75 33.24
N GLY A 87 5.35 1.85 33.32
CA GLY A 87 4.52 1.06 34.23
C GLY A 87 4.25 -0.31 33.63
N HIS A 88 4.80 -1.36 34.23
CA HIS A 88 4.41 -2.75 33.97
C HIS A 88 2.92 -2.95 34.32
N GLY A 89 2.05 -2.67 33.35
CA GLY A 89 0.61 -2.86 33.43
C GLY A 89 0.22 -4.27 33.07
N ASP A 90 -0.33 -4.98 34.05
CA ASP A 90 -1.07 -6.24 33.96
C ASP A 90 -1.97 -6.29 32.71
N LEU A 91 -1.69 -7.22 31.80
CA LEU A 91 -2.53 -7.48 30.64
C LEU A 91 -3.89 -8.05 31.11
N PRO A 92 -5.02 -7.66 30.49
CA PRO A 92 -6.33 -8.16 30.88
C PRO A 92 -6.41 -9.68 30.74
N GLN A 93 -6.99 -10.36 31.75
CA GLN A 93 -7.22 -11.80 31.78
C GLN A 93 -8.05 -12.27 30.57
N GLY A 94 -7.37 -12.63 29.49
CA GLY A 94 -7.97 -12.97 28.21
C GLY A 94 -7.11 -12.62 26.99
N ALA A 95 -6.14 -11.71 27.13
CA ALA A 95 -5.20 -11.37 26.06
C ALA A 95 -4.33 -12.57 25.61
N ASP A 96 -4.13 -13.56 26.49
CA ASP A 96 -3.41 -14.80 26.17
C ASP A 96 -4.18 -15.78 25.26
N ARG A 97 -5.48 -15.59 25.03
CA ARG A 97 -6.30 -16.53 24.25
C ARG A 97 -6.16 -16.39 22.74
N HIS A 98 -5.55 -15.31 22.26
CA HIS A 98 -5.21 -15.11 20.84
C HIS A 98 -3.81 -15.63 20.47
N ARG A 99 -3.04 -16.17 21.42
CA ARG A 99 -1.96 -17.11 21.09
C ARG A 99 -2.64 -18.44 20.78
N GLY A 100 -3.16 -18.53 19.55
CA GLY A 100 -3.85 -19.69 19.03
C GLY A 100 -3.06 -20.98 19.25
N SER A 101 -3.76 -22.11 19.12
CA SER A 101 -3.29 -23.48 19.35
C SER A 101 -2.13 -23.96 18.44
N ASN A 102 -1.37 -23.04 17.87
CA ASN A 102 -0.06 -23.18 17.26
C ASN A 102 0.95 -22.44 18.15
N ALA A 103 1.19 -22.98 19.35
CA ALA A 103 2.36 -22.60 20.11
C ALA A 103 3.58 -22.76 19.18
N LEU A 104 4.27 -21.65 18.88
CA LEU A 104 5.51 -21.66 18.09
C LEU A 104 6.37 -22.83 18.58
N SER A 105 6.74 -23.72 17.68
CA SER A 105 7.61 -24.83 18.04
C SER A 105 8.93 -24.25 18.59
N ASP A 106 9.65 -25.02 19.40
CA ASP A 106 11.02 -24.69 19.75
C ASP A 106 11.86 -24.41 18.49
N HIS A 107 11.60 -25.14 17.40
CA HIS A 107 12.25 -24.92 16.10
C HIS A 107 11.88 -23.57 15.47
N ASP A 108 10.60 -23.18 15.47
CA ASP A 108 10.18 -21.88 14.94
C ASP A 108 10.77 -20.72 15.75
N SER A 109 10.88 -20.92 17.06
CA SER A 109 11.47 -19.95 17.99
C SER A 109 12.98 -19.78 17.75
N GLU A 110 13.69 -20.87 17.44
CA GLU A 110 15.10 -20.87 17.07
C GLU A 110 15.35 -20.13 15.75
N VAL A 111 14.55 -20.42 14.71
CA VAL A 111 14.64 -19.74 13.40
C VAL A 111 14.40 -18.24 13.53
N LEU A 112 13.41 -17.82 14.35
CA LEU A 112 13.14 -16.41 14.61
C LEU A 112 14.27 -15.73 15.41
N ALA A 113 14.96 -16.45 16.28
CA ALA A 113 16.12 -15.92 17.00
C ALA A 113 17.30 -15.71 16.04
N GLU A 114 17.59 -16.69 15.19
CA GLU A 114 18.66 -16.61 14.18
C GLU A 114 18.43 -15.45 13.20
N ALA A 115 17.22 -15.30 12.68
CA ALA A 115 16.89 -14.19 11.77
C ALA A 115 17.10 -12.81 12.41
N ARG A 116 16.80 -12.67 13.70
CA ARG A 116 17.02 -11.44 14.47
C ARG A 116 18.50 -11.14 14.67
N ASP A 117 19.32 -12.16 14.90
CA ASP A 117 20.76 -11.99 15.07
C ASP A 117 21.45 -11.60 13.76
N LEU A 118 21.07 -12.21 12.63
CA LEU A 118 21.54 -11.80 11.30
C LEU A 118 21.22 -10.33 10.99
N THR A 119 20.00 -9.89 11.36
CA THR A 119 19.59 -8.50 11.17
C THR A 119 20.41 -7.55 12.06
N ARG A 120 20.72 -7.95 13.30
CA ARG A 120 21.56 -7.18 14.21
C ARG A 120 23.01 -7.09 13.72
N GLU A 121 23.52 -8.15 13.11
CA GLU A 121 24.87 -8.17 12.52
C GLU A 121 24.96 -7.22 11.32
N MET A 122 24.02 -7.29 10.37
CA MET A 122 23.97 -6.35 9.24
C MET A 122 23.88 -4.89 9.67
N LEU A 123 23.10 -4.60 10.71
CA LEU A 123 22.95 -3.24 11.22
C LEU A 123 24.23 -2.74 11.91
N ARG A 124 24.98 -3.62 12.58
CA ARG A 124 26.29 -3.29 13.17
C ARG A 124 27.37 -3.09 12.12
N ASP A 125 27.40 -3.92 11.08
CA ASP A 125 28.32 -3.79 9.93
C ASP A 125 28.08 -2.47 9.17
N SER A 126 26.82 -2.03 9.09
CA SER A 126 26.45 -0.75 8.46
C SER A 126 26.89 0.48 9.26
N ASP A 127 27.03 0.36 10.59
CA ASP A 127 27.43 1.47 11.49
C ASP A 127 28.95 1.63 11.58
N ASP A 128 29.73 0.56 11.36
CA ASP A 128 31.20 0.55 11.42
C ASP A 128 31.88 1.00 10.09
N GLY A 129 31.10 1.31 9.05
CA GLY A 129 31.58 1.76 7.73
C GLY A 129 31.93 3.25 7.60
N GLY A 130 31.96 4.01 8.70
CA GLY A 130 32.13 5.46 8.70
C GLY A 130 33.52 5.95 9.13
N THR A 131 34.58 5.71 8.34
CA THR A 131 35.86 6.42 8.55
C THR A 131 36.77 6.46 7.30
N ALA A 132 37.09 7.71 6.91
CA ALA A 132 38.07 8.22 5.93
C ALA A 132 37.68 8.07 4.44
N ASP A 133 37.65 9.13 3.62
CA ASP A 133 38.80 10.01 3.36
C ASP A 133 38.39 11.40 2.83
N ASP A 134 39.17 12.37 3.29
CA ASP A 134 39.09 13.82 3.17
C ASP A 134 39.34 14.31 1.73
N GLY A 135 38.29 14.85 1.09
CA GLY A 135 38.31 15.34 -0.29
C GLY A 135 38.19 16.85 -0.40
N SER A 136 39.16 17.57 0.15
CA SER A 136 39.60 18.95 -0.12
C SER A 136 38.63 19.88 -0.88
N ASP A 137 38.13 20.89 -0.15
CA ASP A 137 37.67 22.19 -0.65
C ASP A 137 38.52 22.71 -1.83
N ALA A 138 37.84 23.00 -2.94
CA ALA A 138 38.33 23.91 -3.97
C ALA A 138 37.21 24.90 -4.30
N ASP A 139 37.25 25.99 -3.54
CA ASP A 139 36.56 27.25 -3.78
C ASP A 139 36.81 27.73 -5.22
N ALA A 140 35.74 27.85 -6.00
CA ALA A 140 35.75 28.55 -7.29
C ALA A 140 34.45 29.35 -7.40
N ALA A 141 34.45 30.52 -6.76
CA ALA A 141 33.56 31.60 -7.11
C ALA A 141 33.73 31.97 -8.59
N ASP A 142 32.64 31.94 -9.36
CA ASP A 142 32.51 32.78 -10.55
C ASP A 142 31.08 33.33 -10.63
N ALA A 143 30.96 34.57 -10.15
CA ALA A 143 29.81 35.40 -10.38
C ALA A 143 29.95 36.05 -11.75
N THR A 144 29.10 35.68 -12.70
CA THR A 144 28.90 36.48 -13.92
C THR A 144 27.47 36.97 -14.00
N ALA A 145 27.32 38.24 -13.62
CA ALA A 145 26.21 39.07 -14.01
C ALA A 145 26.20 39.28 -15.54
N SER A 146 25.02 39.16 -16.15
CA SER A 146 24.62 39.80 -17.42
C SER A 146 23.08 39.79 -17.39
N GLY A 147 22.32 40.88 -17.43
CA GLY A 147 22.58 42.18 -18.04
C GLY A 147 22.47 42.08 -19.55
N ASP A 148 21.24 42.10 -20.10
CA ASP A 148 20.86 42.51 -21.48
C ASP A 148 19.33 42.33 -21.67
N GLU A 149 18.46 43.35 -21.67
CA GLU A 149 18.02 44.27 -22.76
C GLU A 149 16.86 43.76 -23.67
N THR A 150 15.75 44.51 -23.62
CA THR A 150 14.78 44.91 -24.69
C THR A 150 14.25 43.94 -25.76
N GLU A 151 12.92 43.77 -25.83
CA GLU A 151 12.05 44.20 -26.96
C GLU A 151 10.57 44.25 -26.54
#